data_AF-W9VYD5-F1
#
_entry.id   AF-W9VYD5-F1
#
_cell.length_a   1.000
_cell.length_b   1.000
_cell.length_c   1.000
_cell.angle_alpha   90.00
_cell.angle_beta   90.00
_cell.angle_gamma   90.00
#
_symmetry.space_group_name_H-M   'P 1'
#
loop_
_entity.id
_entity.type
_entity.pdbx_description
1 polymer ?
#
loop_
_entity_poly.entity_id
_entity_poly.type
_entity_poly.pdbx_seq_one_letter_code
_entity_poly.pdbx_strand_id
1 'polypeptide(L)'
;MVRSPTELCALDENLEKHEIPQRLAFEVEVQRCMAKYHDSLVGEAEYRVYETLVQMCEQELNSVADRYRSSMDAYLTLHLQTTQLHLYTLAILRMKSGLGKTGQPDTRDHVSRYQKLGMLAAHRVIDTYCDNIRFPDTRLIDVHRALPNQTLVSVLHATFFLLRYFVLNLACEGDIKAESTSKVLMVHAKLKEHTSHQFAEPGRAAAVIEVLWRHGEEQVSDTSEDIDDRGDASLSWSALIAAANLRRKRNLKAVWL
;
A
#
# COMPACT_ATOMS: atom_id res chain seq x y z
N MET A 1 -7.37 7.08 -11.85
CA MET A 1 -7.99 7.75 -10.70
C MET A 1 -9.07 8.67 -11.26
N VAL A 2 -10.33 8.47 -10.85
CA VAL A 2 -11.49 9.27 -11.25
C VAL A 2 -11.35 10.67 -10.65
N ARG A 3 -11.57 11.73 -11.45
CA ARG A 3 -11.22 13.12 -11.12
C ARG A 3 -12.42 14.04 -10.93
N SER A 4 -13.65 13.59 -11.16
CA SER A 4 -14.83 14.46 -10.99
C SER A 4 -16.12 13.71 -10.59
N PRO A 5 -17.07 14.41 -9.94
CA PRO A 5 -18.41 13.89 -9.65
C PRO A 5 -19.19 13.47 -10.91
N THR A 6 -18.89 14.09 -12.05
CA THR A 6 -19.50 13.79 -13.34
C THR A 6 -19.00 12.46 -13.91
N GLU A 7 -17.73 12.13 -13.69
CA GLU A 7 -17.17 10.81 -14.02
C GLU A 7 -17.75 9.70 -13.11
N LEU A 8 -18.10 10.04 -11.87
CA LEU A 8 -18.82 9.14 -10.94
C LEU A 8 -20.24 8.82 -11.43
N CYS A 9 -21.02 9.83 -11.83
CA CYS A 9 -22.35 9.60 -12.43
C CYS A 9 -22.27 8.80 -13.74
N ALA A 10 -21.27 9.06 -14.57
CA ALA A 10 -21.06 8.31 -15.81
C ALA A 10 -20.68 6.84 -15.54
N LEU A 11 -19.94 6.55 -14.47
CA LEU A 11 -19.67 5.17 -14.04
C LEU A 11 -20.94 4.47 -13.56
N ASP A 12 -21.77 5.15 -12.77
CA ASP A 12 -23.04 4.62 -12.27
C ASP A 12 -24.00 4.25 -13.41
N GLU A 13 -24.17 5.13 -14.40
CA GLU A 13 -25.02 4.84 -15.55
C GLU A 13 -24.48 3.72 -16.45
N ASN A 14 -23.17 3.56 -16.55
CA ASN A 14 -22.58 2.48 -17.34
C ASN A 14 -22.66 1.13 -16.64
N LEU A 15 -22.54 1.12 -15.30
CA LEU A 15 -22.73 -0.07 -14.46
C LEU A 15 -24.12 -0.69 -14.62
N GLU A 16 -25.14 0.13 -14.85
CA GLU A 16 -26.53 -0.31 -15.01
C GLU A 16 -26.89 -0.75 -16.44
N LYS A 17 -26.16 -0.30 -17.48
CA LYS A 17 -26.57 -0.43 -18.89
C LYS A 17 -25.94 -1.61 -19.66
N HIS A 18 -24.89 -2.26 -19.14
CA HIS A 18 -24.17 -3.33 -19.85
C HIS A 18 -23.95 -4.56 -18.96
N GLU A 19 -23.89 -5.76 -19.54
CA GLU A 19 -23.36 -6.96 -18.88
C GLU A 19 -21.85 -6.79 -18.63
N ILE A 20 -21.50 -6.05 -17.58
CA ILE A 20 -20.10 -5.80 -17.23
C ILE A 20 -19.49 -7.06 -16.64
N PRO A 21 -18.28 -7.46 -17.08
CA PRO A 21 -17.55 -8.56 -16.44
C PRO A 21 -17.43 -8.34 -14.93
N GLN A 22 -17.79 -9.34 -14.13
CA GLN A 22 -17.83 -9.24 -12.66
C GLN A 22 -16.52 -8.71 -12.05
N ARG A 23 -15.37 -9.07 -12.62
CA ARG A 23 -14.06 -8.53 -12.19
C ARG A 23 -13.97 -7.01 -12.34
N LEU A 24 -14.38 -6.49 -13.50
CA LEU A 24 -14.36 -5.05 -13.78
C LEU A 24 -15.36 -4.32 -12.89
N ALA A 25 -16.56 -4.88 -12.69
CA ALA A 25 -17.56 -4.31 -11.79
C ALA A 25 -17.02 -4.21 -10.35
N PHE A 26 -16.37 -5.28 -9.85
CA PHE A 26 -15.74 -5.28 -8.53
C PHE A 26 -14.65 -4.21 -8.39
N GLU A 27 -13.71 -4.14 -9.33
CA GLU A 27 -12.64 -3.14 -9.33
C GLU A 27 -13.21 -1.71 -9.30
N VAL A 28 -14.23 -1.44 -10.12
CA VAL A 28 -14.90 -0.14 -10.16
C VAL A 28 -15.56 0.17 -8.81
N GLU A 29 -16.27 -0.78 -8.20
CA GLU A 29 -16.91 -0.58 -6.90
C GLU A 29 -15.89 -0.31 -5.78
N VAL A 30 -14.77 -1.04 -5.76
CA VAL A 30 -13.69 -0.82 -4.79
C VAL A 30 -13.07 0.58 -4.98
N GLN A 31 -12.78 0.97 -6.22
CA GLN A 31 -12.25 2.31 -6.52
C GLN A 31 -13.24 3.42 -6.18
N ARG A 32 -14.53 3.22 -6.46
CA ARG A 32 -15.62 4.14 -6.12
C ARG A 32 -15.72 4.34 -4.61
N CYS A 33 -15.65 3.25 -3.84
CA CYS A 33 -15.66 3.30 -2.39
C CYS A 33 -14.50 4.18 -1.88
N MET A 34 -13.26 3.92 -2.31
CA MET A 34 -12.13 4.76 -1.89
C MET A 34 -12.28 6.22 -2.32
N ALA A 35 -12.66 6.47 -3.58
CA ALA A 35 -12.80 7.83 -4.09
C ALA A 35 -13.83 8.66 -3.32
N LYS A 36 -14.95 8.04 -2.90
CA LYS A 36 -16.00 8.68 -2.09
C LYS A 36 -15.47 9.23 -0.76
N TYR A 37 -14.51 8.55 -0.15
CA TYR A 37 -13.96 8.93 1.16
C TYR A 37 -12.61 9.65 1.08
N HIS A 38 -11.92 9.58 -0.06
CA HIS A 38 -10.54 10.05 -0.20
C HIS A 38 -10.36 11.53 0.14
N ASP A 39 -11.15 12.42 -0.47
CA ASP A 39 -11.01 13.86 -0.26
C ASP A 39 -11.29 14.26 1.19
N SER A 40 -12.23 13.58 1.86
CA SER A 40 -12.52 13.79 3.28
C SER A 40 -11.44 13.22 4.21
N LEU A 41 -10.76 12.16 3.80
CA LEU A 41 -9.63 11.57 4.53
C LEU A 41 -8.33 12.36 4.32
N VAL A 42 -8.19 13.07 3.20
CA VAL A 42 -7.03 13.91 2.87
C VAL A 42 -7.23 15.36 3.33
N GLY A 43 -8.45 15.90 3.29
CA GLY A 43 -8.75 17.25 3.76
C GLY A 43 -8.62 17.40 5.27
N GLU A 44 -8.67 18.63 5.80
CA GLU A 44 -8.62 18.89 7.24
C GLU A 44 -9.96 18.53 7.91
N ALA A 45 -9.96 17.51 8.77
CA ALA A 45 -11.13 17.13 9.57
C ALA A 45 -10.75 16.96 11.05
N GLU A 46 -11.76 16.97 11.92
CA GLU A 46 -11.55 16.60 13.32
C GLU A 46 -11.23 15.10 13.44
N TYR A 47 -10.41 14.76 14.44
CA TYR A 47 -9.95 13.40 14.69
C TYR A 47 -11.07 12.33 14.74
N ARG A 48 -12.17 12.61 15.46
CA ARG A 48 -13.32 11.69 15.57
C ARG A 48 -14.05 11.49 14.25
N VAL A 49 -14.03 12.51 13.39
CA VAL A 49 -14.60 12.44 12.04
C VAL A 49 -13.74 11.51 11.17
N TYR A 50 -12.42 11.59 11.25
CA TYR A 50 -11.54 10.65 10.51
C TYR A 50 -11.76 9.20 10.90
N GLU A 51 -11.83 8.88 12.18
CA GLU A 51 -12.05 7.49 12.61
C GLU A 51 -13.36 6.94 12.03
N THR A 52 -14.42 7.74 12.11
CA THR A 52 -15.73 7.39 11.55
C THR A 52 -15.66 7.19 10.03
N LEU A 53 -14.99 8.07 9.31
CA LEU A 53 -14.80 7.96 7.85
C LEU A 53 -14.05 6.68 7.46
N VAL A 54 -13.00 6.33 8.20
CA VAL A 54 -12.24 5.09 7.95
C VAL A 54 -13.12 3.86 8.20
N GLN A 55 -13.88 3.84 9.29
CA GLN A 55 -14.79 2.73 9.61
C GLN A 55 -15.90 2.58 8.56
N MET A 56 -16.48 3.68 8.09
CA MET A 56 -17.49 3.67 7.02
C MET A 56 -16.92 3.14 5.70
N CYS A 57 -15.73 3.60 5.31
CA CYS A 57 -15.05 3.11 4.11
C CYS A 57 -14.73 1.61 4.21
N GLU A 58 -14.20 1.15 5.35
CA GLU A 58 -13.93 -0.26 5.61
C GLU A 58 -15.21 -1.11 5.51
N GLN A 59 -16.30 -0.65 6.11
CA GLN A 59 -17.59 -1.35 6.06
C GLN A 59 -18.13 -1.44 4.63
N GLU A 60 -18.04 -0.37 3.84
CA GLU A 60 -18.44 -0.40 2.43
C GLU A 60 -17.57 -1.35 1.61
N LEU A 61 -16.24 -1.33 1.78
CA LEU A 61 -15.32 -2.27 1.12
C LEU A 61 -15.64 -3.73 1.45
N ASN A 62 -15.92 -4.04 2.72
CA ASN A 62 -16.33 -5.37 3.14
C ASN A 62 -17.68 -5.78 2.54
N SER A 63 -18.61 -4.83 2.41
CA SER A 63 -19.89 -5.06 1.74
C SER A 63 -19.72 -5.38 0.24
N VAL A 64 -18.78 -4.71 -0.46
CA VAL A 64 -18.42 -5.07 -1.84
C VAL A 64 -17.89 -6.51 -1.87
N ALA A 65 -16.94 -6.85 -0.99
CA ALA A 65 -16.38 -8.19 -0.92
C ALA A 65 -17.44 -9.28 -0.69
N ASP A 66 -18.43 -9.00 0.15
CA ASP A 66 -19.53 -9.92 0.44
C ASP A 66 -20.45 -10.13 -0.76
N ARG A 67 -20.77 -9.06 -1.52
CA ARG A 67 -21.58 -9.17 -2.75
C ARG A 67 -20.92 -10.02 -3.82
N TYR A 68 -19.60 -9.89 -3.98
CA TYR A 68 -18.84 -10.58 -5.03
C TYR A 68 -18.18 -11.88 -4.56
N ARG A 69 -18.50 -12.37 -3.35
CA ARG A 69 -17.83 -13.51 -2.69
C ARG A 69 -17.70 -14.74 -3.57
N SER A 70 -18.72 -15.08 -4.35
CA SER A 70 -18.72 -16.25 -5.25
C SER A 70 -17.78 -16.13 -6.45
N SER A 71 -17.39 -14.89 -6.81
CA SER A 71 -16.52 -14.55 -7.94
C SER A 71 -15.10 -14.17 -7.51
N MET A 72 -14.81 -14.18 -6.21
CA MET A 72 -13.50 -13.78 -5.66
C MET A 72 -12.40 -14.76 -6.08
N ASP A 73 -11.40 -14.22 -6.75
CA ASP A 73 -10.15 -14.91 -7.05
C ASP A 73 -8.95 -14.20 -6.40
N ALA A 74 -7.74 -14.72 -6.62
CA ALA A 74 -6.52 -14.16 -6.06
C ALA A 74 -6.27 -12.71 -6.51
N TYR A 75 -6.66 -12.35 -7.72
CA TYR A 75 -6.46 -11.00 -8.24
C TYR A 75 -7.40 -10.00 -7.54
N LEU A 76 -8.70 -10.31 -7.45
CA LEU A 76 -9.67 -9.46 -6.75
C LEU A 76 -9.37 -9.37 -5.25
N THR A 77 -8.92 -10.48 -4.66
CA THR A 77 -8.46 -10.52 -3.26
C THR A 77 -7.27 -9.58 -3.07
N LEU A 78 -6.26 -9.65 -3.95
CA LEU A 78 -5.11 -8.75 -3.91
C LEU A 78 -5.56 -7.28 -4.02
N HIS A 79 -6.46 -6.97 -4.96
CA HIS A 79 -6.95 -5.61 -5.18
C HIS A 79 -7.65 -5.04 -3.93
N LEU A 80 -8.53 -5.84 -3.32
CA LEU A 80 -9.23 -5.47 -2.08
C LEU A 80 -8.25 -5.25 -0.91
N GLN A 81 -7.33 -6.19 -0.68
CA GLN A 81 -6.38 -6.10 0.43
C GLN A 81 -5.40 -4.94 0.25
N THR A 82 -4.97 -4.66 -0.99
CA THR A 82 -4.17 -3.46 -1.30
C THR A 82 -4.95 -2.20 -0.96
N THR A 83 -6.23 -2.16 -1.30
CA THR A 83 -7.09 -1.00 -1.05
C THR A 83 -7.32 -0.77 0.44
N GLN A 84 -7.52 -1.84 1.21
CA GLN A 84 -7.61 -1.75 2.67
C GLN A 84 -6.28 -1.28 3.29
N LEU A 85 -5.15 -1.79 2.80
CA LEU A 85 -3.84 -1.33 3.22
C LEU A 85 -3.64 0.17 2.92
N HIS A 86 -4.10 0.65 1.76
CA HIS A 86 -4.06 2.07 1.41
C HIS A 86 -4.84 2.92 2.42
N LEU A 87 -6.08 2.50 2.73
CA LEU A 87 -6.95 3.16 3.70
C LEU A 87 -6.28 3.28 5.07
N TYR A 88 -5.67 2.19 5.56
CA TYR A 88 -5.00 2.20 6.86
C TYR A 88 -3.71 3.03 6.87
N THR A 89 -2.95 3.04 5.76
CA THR A 89 -1.78 3.91 5.62
C THR A 89 -2.19 5.39 5.67
N LEU A 90 -3.24 5.77 4.95
CA LEU A 90 -3.81 7.13 5.00
C LEU A 90 -4.23 7.51 6.41
N ALA A 91 -4.94 6.61 7.10
CA ALA A 91 -5.38 6.84 8.49
C ALA A 91 -4.19 7.10 9.43
N ILE A 92 -3.13 6.28 9.34
CA ILE A 92 -1.92 6.45 10.17
C ILE A 92 -1.24 7.79 9.90
N LEU A 93 -1.05 8.16 8.63
CA LEU A 93 -0.37 9.41 8.25
C LEU A 93 -1.12 10.63 8.77
N ARG A 94 -2.45 10.66 8.60
CA ARG A 94 -3.29 11.78 9.05
C ARG A 94 -3.31 11.90 10.57
N MET A 95 -3.40 10.77 11.28
CA MET A 95 -3.36 10.76 12.75
C MET A 95 -2.00 11.20 13.29
N LYS A 96 -0.90 10.97 12.56
CA LYS A 96 0.44 11.47 12.92
C LYS A 96 0.60 12.97 12.64
N SER A 97 0.08 13.48 11.53
CA SER A 97 0.13 14.93 11.21
C SER A 97 -0.66 15.77 12.23
N GLY A 98 -1.79 15.25 12.73
CA GLY A 98 -2.56 15.88 13.81
C GLY A 98 -1.90 15.85 15.19
N LEU A 99 -0.91 14.96 15.41
CA LEU A 99 -0.27 14.74 16.71
C LEU A 99 0.49 15.98 17.20
N GLY A 100 1.01 16.80 16.28
CA GLY A 100 1.75 18.02 16.60
C GLY A 100 0.90 19.16 17.17
N LYS A 101 -0.44 19.10 17.05
CA LYS A 101 -1.33 20.21 17.44
C LYS A 101 -2.00 20.03 18.82
N THR A 102 -2.18 18.82 19.34
CA THR A 102 -3.02 18.62 20.55
C THR A 102 -2.53 17.61 21.59
N GLY A 103 -1.44 16.86 21.39
CA GLY A 103 -0.85 16.02 22.45
C GLY A 103 -1.81 15.06 23.15
N GLN A 104 -2.86 14.61 22.46
CA GLN A 104 -3.94 13.82 23.05
C GLN A 104 -3.53 12.33 23.17
N PRO A 105 -3.60 11.72 24.37
CA PRO A 105 -3.17 10.33 24.60
C PRO A 105 -3.98 9.29 23.80
N ASP A 106 -5.23 9.60 23.46
CA ASP A 106 -6.14 8.70 22.71
C ASP A 106 -5.62 8.37 21.30
N THR A 107 -4.85 9.29 20.68
CA THR A 107 -4.37 9.14 19.30
C THR A 107 -3.39 7.98 19.10
N ARG A 108 -2.61 7.62 20.14
CA ARG A 108 -1.60 6.56 20.08
C ARG A 108 -2.22 5.16 19.97
N ASP A 109 -3.33 4.94 20.67
CA ASP A 109 -4.03 3.65 20.67
C ASP A 109 -4.66 3.37 19.29
N HIS A 110 -5.19 4.41 18.64
CA HIS A 110 -5.78 4.29 17.32
C HIS A 110 -4.75 4.13 16.21
N VAL A 111 -3.62 4.85 16.26
CA VAL A 111 -2.50 4.60 15.33
C VAL A 111 -2.03 3.15 15.45
N SER A 112 -1.95 2.62 16.67
CA SER A 112 -1.60 1.21 16.91
C SER A 112 -2.63 0.24 16.33
N ARG A 113 -3.93 0.57 16.44
CA ARG A 113 -5.02 -0.19 15.80
C ARG A 113 -4.84 -0.25 14.28
N TYR A 114 -4.64 0.89 13.61
CA TYR A 114 -4.49 0.92 12.16
C TYR A 114 -3.17 0.31 11.69
N GLN A 115 -2.10 0.39 12.48
CA GLN A 115 -0.87 -0.35 12.22
C GLN A 115 -1.14 -1.86 12.21
N LYS A 116 -1.88 -2.37 13.20
CA LYS A 116 -2.25 -3.80 13.27
C LYS A 116 -3.15 -4.22 12.11
N LEU A 117 -4.16 -3.42 11.76
CA LEU A 117 -5.02 -3.70 10.59
C LEU A 117 -4.23 -3.66 9.28
N GLY A 118 -3.36 -2.67 9.11
CA GLY A 118 -2.43 -2.57 7.98
C GLY A 118 -1.48 -3.77 7.89
N MET A 119 -0.95 -4.25 9.02
CA MET A 119 -0.10 -5.44 9.05
C MET A 119 -0.85 -6.68 8.53
N LEU A 120 -2.08 -6.90 9.01
CA LEU A 120 -2.90 -8.02 8.55
C LEU A 120 -3.21 -7.94 7.06
N ALA A 121 -3.55 -6.74 6.55
CA ALA A 121 -3.76 -6.52 5.12
C ALA A 121 -2.47 -6.76 4.31
N ALA A 122 -1.32 -6.26 4.79
CA ALA A 122 -0.02 -6.47 4.17
C ALA A 122 0.38 -7.95 4.13
N HIS A 123 0.15 -8.71 5.21
CA HIS A 123 0.41 -10.15 5.25
C HIS A 123 -0.44 -10.86 4.18
N ARG A 124 -1.73 -10.54 4.08
CA ARG A 124 -2.62 -11.12 3.06
C ARG A 124 -2.23 -10.76 1.63
N VAL A 125 -1.79 -9.52 1.39
CA VAL A 125 -1.23 -9.10 0.08
C VAL A 125 -0.04 -9.96 -0.28
N ILE A 126 0.89 -10.15 0.65
CA ILE A 126 2.11 -10.93 0.44
C ILE A 126 1.79 -12.41 0.22
N ASP A 127 0.91 -12.99 1.02
CA ASP A 127 0.51 -14.40 0.89
C ASP A 127 -0.18 -14.64 -0.45
N THR A 128 -1.10 -13.76 -0.83
CA THR A 128 -1.78 -13.84 -2.12
C THR A 128 -0.79 -13.78 -3.29
N TYR A 129 0.20 -12.89 -3.21
CA TYR A 129 1.24 -12.76 -4.24
C TYR A 129 2.18 -13.96 -4.30
N CYS A 130 2.69 -14.41 -3.16
CA CYS A 130 3.69 -15.48 -3.09
C CYS A 130 3.11 -16.85 -3.46
N ASP A 131 1.86 -17.12 -3.06
CA ASP A 131 1.24 -18.44 -3.18
C ASP A 131 0.42 -18.61 -4.47
N ASN A 132 -0.28 -17.56 -4.92
CA ASN A 132 -1.33 -17.71 -5.93
C ASN A 132 -1.01 -17.07 -7.29
N ILE A 133 -0.10 -16.10 -7.34
CA ILE A 133 0.21 -15.39 -8.59
C ILE A 133 1.34 -16.12 -9.32
N ARG A 134 0.95 -16.96 -10.29
CA ARG A 134 1.88 -17.51 -11.29
C ARG A 134 2.11 -16.45 -12.35
N PHE A 135 3.36 -16.06 -12.54
CA PHE A 135 3.72 -15.13 -13.60
C PHE A 135 3.47 -15.78 -14.97
N PRO A 136 2.93 -15.03 -15.95
CA PRO A 136 2.70 -15.56 -17.29
C PRO A 136 4.02 -16.02 -17.92
N ASP A 137 3.94 -17.08 -18.75
CA ASP A 137 5.08 -17.68 -19.44
C ASP A 137 5.82 -16.60 -20.25
N THR A 138 7.10 -16.41 -19.92
CA THR A 138 7.97 -15.31 -20.41
C THR A 138 8.30 -15.42 -21.90
N ARG A 139 7.81 -16.46 -22.57
CA ARG A 139 8.06 -16.77 -23.98
C ARG A 139 7.27 -15.92 -24.98
N LEU A 140 6.21 -15.25 -24.56
CA LEU A 140 5.23 -14.64 -25.47
C LEU A 140 5.14 -13.10 -25.41
N ILE A 141 5.78 -12.46 -24.43
CA ILE A 141 5.69 -11.00 -24.22
C ILE A 141 7.10 -10.49 -23.87
N ASP A 142 7.52 -9.36 -24.46
CA ASP A 142 8.74 -8.66 -24.05
C ASP A 142 8.55 -8.11 -22.63
N VAL A 143 8.86 -8.97 -21.64
CA VAL A 143 8.63 -8.79 -20.19
C VAL A 143 9.30 -7.51 -19.65
N HIS A 144 10.26 -6.95 -20.38
CA HIS A 144 10.94 -5.71 -20.02
C HIS A 144 10.12 -4.43 -20.28
N ARG A 145 9.00 -4.52 -21.03
CA ARG A 145 8.19 -3.36 -21.42
C ARG A 145 6.70 -3.46 -21.12
N ALA A 146 6.17 -4.64 -20.78
CA ALA A 146 4.75 -4.84 -20.59
C ALA A 146 4.44 -5.53 -19.25
N LEU A 147 4.14 -4.73 -18.23
CA LEU A 147 3.64 -5.16 -16.92
C LEU A 147 2.22 -4.62 -16.74
N PRO A 148 1.26 -5.38 -16.20
CA PRO A 148 0.35 -4.79 -15.24
C PRO A 148 1.15 -4.56 -13.95
N ASN A 149 1.76 -3.37 -13.94
CA ASN A 149 2.53 -2.65 -12.94
C ASN A 149 1.97 -2.75 -11.50
N GLN A 150 0.68 -3.02 -11.36
CA GLN A 150 -0.05 -2.85 -10.11
C GLN A 150 0.21 -3.93 -9.06
N THR A 151 0.35 -5.21 -9.45
CA THR A 151 0.62 -6.30 -8.48
C THR A 151 1.96 -6.10 -7.78
N LEU A 152 3.00 -5.73 -8.53
CA LEU A 152 4.31 -5.43 -7.96
C LEU A 152 4.23 -4.20 -7.05
N VAL A 153 3.53 -3.14 -7.48
CA VAL A 153 3.31 -1.95 -6.63
C VAL A 153 2.59 -2.30 -5.33
N SER A 154 1.53 -3.11 -5.36
CA SER A 154 0.81 -3.58 -4.18
C SER A 154 1.72 -4.29 -3.18
N VAL A 155 2.55 -5.21 -3.67
CA VAL A 155 3.45 -6.00 -2.84
C VAL A 155 4.58 -5.15 -2.28
N LEU A 156 5.11 -4.21 -3.05
CA LEU A 156 6.12 -3.28 -2.55
C LEU A 156 5.54 -2.35 -1.50
N HIS A 157 4.31 -1.86 -1.70
CA HIS A 157 3.61 -1.05 -0.71
C HIS A 157 3.43 -1.83 0.61
N ALA A 158 2.95 -3.08 0.55
CA ALA A 158 2.86 -3.97 1.71
C ALA A 158 4.23 -4.23 2.37
N THR A 159 5.26 -4.46 1.58
CA THR A 159 6.62 -4.71 2.10
C THR A 159 7.19 -3.49 2.80
N PHE A 160 7.06 -2.30 2.21
CA PHE A 160 7.53 -1.05 2.81
C PHE A 160 6.74 -0.67 4.06
N PHE A 161 5.45 -1.03 4.11
CA PHE A 161 4.62 -0.86 5.31
C PHE A 161 5.17 -1.68 6.48
N LEU A 162 5.39 -2.98 6.27
CA LEU A 162 5.96 -3.87 7.29
C LEU A 162 7.36 -3.42 7.71
N LEU A 163 8.19 -3.02 6.74
CA LEU A 163 9.53 -2.49 7.03
C LEU A 163 9.47 -1.28 7.95
N ARG A 164 8.66 -0.27 7.61
CA ARG A 164 8.59 1.00 8.36
C ARG A 164 8.00 0.84 9.76
N TYR A 165 6.88 0.12 9.90
CA TYR A 165 6.12 0.14 11.15
C TYR A 165 6.46 -1.01 12.11
N PHE A 166 7.06 -2.10 11.61
CA PHE A 166 7.28 -3.32 12.40
C PHE A 166 8.73 -3.78 12.39
N VAL A 167 9.33 -4.02 11.22
CA VAL A 167 10.66 -4.61 11.13
C VAL A 167 11.75 -3.63 11.61
N LEU A 168 11.77 -2.43 11.05
CA LEU A 168 12.79 -1.42 11.36
C LEU A 168 12.42 -0.58 12.59
N ASN A 169 11.22 -0.79 13.14
CA ASN A 169 10.77 -0.12 14.35
C ASN A 169 11.42 -0.78 15.58
N LEU A 170 12.27 -0.02 16.28
CA LEU A 170 12.95 -0.49 17.50
C LEU A 170 11.98 -0.74 18.66
N ALA A 171 10.83 -0.07 18.68
CA ALA A 171 9.81 -0.28 19.71
C ALA A 171 8.95 -1.53 19.45
N CYS A 172 9.09 -2.16 18.28
CA CYS A 172 8.42 -3.42 17.97
C CYS A 172 9.34 -4.58 18.33
N GLU A 173 8.89 -5.44 19.24
CA GLU A 173 9.64 -6.61 19.73
C GLU A 173 8.77 -7.87 19.71
N GLY A 174 9.42 -9.03 19.79
CA GLY A 174 8.76 -10.33 19.89
C GLY A 174 8.22 -10.88 18.56
N ASP A 175 7.17 -11.69 18.66
CA ASP A 175 6.64 -12.51 17.57
C ASP A 175 6.16 -11.69 16.37
N ILE A 176 5.58 -10.51 16.61
CA ILE A 176 5.06 -9.63 15.56
C ILE A 176 6.17 -9.18 14.61
N LYS A 177 7.33 -8.82 15.16
CA LYS A 177 8.50 -8.42 14.38
C LYS A 177 9.07 -9.60 13.61
N ALA A 178 9.13 -10.78 14.23
CA ALA A 178 9.58 -12.00 13.57
C ALA A 178 8.66 -12.43 12.41
N GLU A 179 7.33 -12.34 12.60
CA GLU A 179 6.34 -12.64 11.57
C GLU A 179 6.45 -11.66 10.40
N SER A 180 6.47 -10.36 10.68
CA SER A 180 6.62 -9.30 9.66
C SER A 180 7.94 -9.45 8.88
N THR A 181 9.01 -9.79 9.59
CA THR A 181 10.33 -10.10 9.00
C THR A 181 10.23 -11.27 8.02
N SER A 182 9.59 -12.36 8.44
CA SER A 182 9.42 -13.55 7.60
C SER A 182 8.69 -13.20 6.29
N LYS A 183 7.62 -12.41 6.36
CA LYS A 183 6.88 -11.94 5.17
C LYS A 183 7.73 -11.10 4.23
N VAL A 184 8.53 -10.17 4.76
CA VAL A 184 9.46 -9.36 3.95
C VAL A 184 10.51 -10.24 3.26
N LEU A 185 11.04 -11.24 3.96
CA LEU A 185 12.01 -12.19 3.40
C LEU A 185 11.38 -13.07 2.30
N MET A 186 10.13 -13.50 2.46
CA MET A 186 9.39 -14.23 1.43
C MET A 186 9.29 -13.42 0.14
N VAL A 187 8.89 -12.14 0.23
CA VAL A 187 8.81 -11.25 -0.94
C VAL A 187 10.18 -11.09 -1.58
N HIS A 188 11.21 -10.80 -0.80
CA HIS A 188 12.56 -10.63 -1.31
C HIS A 188 13.07 -11.88 -2.04
N ALA A 189 12.85 -13.07 -1.47
CA ALA A 189 13.21 -14.35 -2.09
C ALA A 189 12.46 -14.54 -3.41
N LYS A 190 11.14 -14.31 -3.42
CA LYS A 190 10.31 -14.41 -4.63
C LYS A 190 10.79 -13.45 -5.72
N LEU A 191 11.08 -12.18 -5.38
CA LEU A 191 11.58 -11.20 -6.35
C LEU A 191 12.95 -11.60 -6.93
N LYS A 192 13.83 -12.20 -6.13
CA LYS A 192 15.12 -12.72 -6.60
C LYS A 192 14.98 -13.95 -7.49
N GLU A 193 14.06 -14.85 -7.19
CA GLU A 193 13.78 -16.01 -8.05
C GLU A 193 13.31 -15.58 -9.45
N HIS A 194 12.52 -14.51 -9.54
CA HIS A 194 11.89 -14.06 -10.77
C HIS A 194 12.69 -13.00 -11.54
N THR A 195 13.89 -12.64 -11.07
CA THR A 195 14.71 -11.64 -11.75
C THR A 195 15.62 -12.30 -12.79
N SER A 196 15.38 -12.00 -14.07
CA SER A 196 16.31 -12.40 -15.15
C SER A 196 17.58 -11.56 -15.17
N HIS A 197 17.53 -10.33 -14.64
CA HIS A 197 18.65 -9.40 -14.58
C HIS A 197 18.53 -8.46 -13.38
N GLN A 198 19.65 -8.06 -12.77
CA GLN A 198 19.66 -7.11 -11.62
C GLN A 198 19.04 -5.72 -11.89
N PHE A 199 18.81 -5.39 -13.16
CA PHE A 199 18.21 -4.12 -13.59
C PHE A 199 16.74 -4.26 -14.00
N ALA A 200 16.21 -5.49 -14.04
CA ALA A 200 14.79 -5.73 -14.16
C ALA A 200 14.06 -5.24 -12.90
N GLU A 201 12.78 -4.89 -13.03
CA GLU A 201 11.98 -4.34 -11.94
C GLU A 201 12.00 -5.18 -10.65
N PRO A 202 11.80 -6.52 -10.71
CA PRO A 202 11.92 -7.37 -9.53
C PRO A 202 13.31 -7.31 -8.88
N GLY A 203 14.38 -7.31 -9.68
CA GLY A 203 15.75 -7.19 -9.20
C GLY A 203 16.05 -5.85 -8.54
N ARG A 204 15.57 -4.74 -9.11
CA ARG A 204 15.70 -3.41 -8.50
C ARG A 204 14.95 -3.32 -7.17
N ALA A 205 13.74 -3.86 -7.13
CA ALA A 205 12.92 -3.92 -5.93
C ALA A 205 13.56 -4.75 -4.82
N ALA A 206 14.04 -5.96 -5.15
CA ALA A 206 14.77 -6.81 -4.20
C ALA A 206 16.01 -6.11 -3.63
N ALA A 207 16.76 -5.41 -4.48
CA ALA A 207 17.93 -4.66 -4.04
C ALA A 207 17.56 -3.50 -3.08
N VAL A 208 16.43 -2.83 -3.28
CA VAL A 208 15.93 -1.77 -2.37
C VAL A 208 15.62 -2.38 -1.01
N ILE A 209 14.86 -3.48 -0.97
CA ILE A 209 14.54 -4.20 0.28
C ILE A 209 15.82 -4.61 1.01
N GLU A 210 16.80 -5.16 0.30
CA GLU A 210 18.08 -5.58 0.89
C GLU A 210 18.88 -4.42 1.51
N VAL A 211 18.86 -3.24 0.87
CA VAL A 211 19.54 -2.06 1.40
C VAL A 211 18.85 -1.50 2.63
N LEU A 212 17.51 -1.40 2.59
CA LEU A 212 16.71 -0.94 3.73
C LEU A 212 16.87 -1.88 4.93
N TRP A 213 16.85 -3.19 4.68
CA TRP A 213 17.06 -4.20 5.70
C TRP A 213 18.42 -4.09 6.37
N ARG A 214 19.51 -3.99 5.58
CA ARG A 214 20.89 -3.99 6.10
C ARG A 214 21.27 -2.76 6.90
N HIS A 215 20.66 -1.60 6.61
CA HIS A 215 21.01 -0.33 7.25
C HIS A 215 19.84 0.23 8.06
N GLY A 216 18.92 -0.63 8.48
CA GLY A 216 17.72 -0.25 9.22
C GLY A 216 17.99 0.54 10.51
N GLU A 217 19.11 0.27 11.17
CA GLU A 217 19.53 0.97 12.39
C GLU A 217 20.01 2.42 12.13
N GLU A 218 20.47 2.73 10.92
CA GLU A 218 20.91 4.08 10.53
C GLU A 218 19.73 5.00 10.17
N GLN A 219 18.51 4.47 9.99
CA GLN A 219 17.32 5.20 9.51
C GLN A 219 16.44 5.85 10.58
N VAL A 220 16.85 5.80 11.86
CA VAL A 220 15.96 6.08 13.00
C VAL A 220 15.41 7.52 13.08
N SER A 221 15.88 8.49 12.29
CA SER A 221 15.66 9.91 12.61
C SER A 221 15.03 10.84 11.57
N ASP A 222 14.64 10.41 10.35
CA ASP A 222 14.10 11.38 9.37
C ASP A 222 12.64 11.10 8.97
N THR A 223 11.72 11.53 9.84
CA THR A 223 10.28 11.64 9.53
C THR A 223 9.94 12.94 8.78
N SER A 224 10.94 13.74 8.35
CA SER A 224 10.70 15.04 7.72
C SER A 224 10.22 14.97 6.26
N GLU A 225 10.22 13.78 5.65
CA GLU A 225 9.81 13.56 4.25
C GLU A 225 8.48 12.79 4.11
N ASP A 226 7.64 12.74 5.16
CA ASP A 226 6.27 12.23 5.04
C ASP A 226 5.41 13.29 4.31
N ILE A 227 4.94 12.97 3.10
CA ILE A 227 4.07 13.83 2.31
C ILE A 227 2.62 13.49 2.68
N ASP A 228 2.03 14.31 3.56
CA ASP A 228 0.68 14.13 4.11
C ASP A 228 -0.39 13.90 3.03
N ASP A 229 -0.25 14.54 1.86
CA ASP A 229 -1.24 14.52 0.77
C ASP A 229 -1.10 13.35 -0.21
N ARG A 230 -0.17 12.41 0.02
CA ARG A 230 0.14 11.35 -0.96
C ARG A 230 -0.01 9.91 -0.46
N GLY A 231 -0.46 9.69 0.78
CA GLY A 231 -0.79 8.35 1.28
C GLY A 231 0.28 7.30 0.99
N ASP A 232 -0.08 6.29 0.20
CA ASP A 232 0.79 5.16 -0.20
C ASP A 232 2.02 5.55 -1.00
N ALA A 233 1.88 6.60 -1.82
CA ALA A 233 3.00 7.12 -2.55
C ALA A 233 4.02 7.76 -1.60
N SER A 234 3.59 8.30 -0.44
CA SER A 234 4.52 8.77 0.59
C SER A 234 5.36 7.61 1.13
N LEU A 235 4.73 6.52 1.54
CA LEU A 235 5.44 5.37 2.12
C LEU A 235 6.47 4.77 1.16
N SER A 236 6.04 4.54 -0.10
CA SER A 236 6.91 3.97 -1.13
C SER A 236 8.03 4.93 -1.53
N TRP A 237 7.73 6.23 -1.62
CA TRP A 237 8.69 7.27 -1.94
C TRP A 237 9.75 7.44 -0.85
N SER A 238 9.33 7.51 0.43
CA SER A 238 10.25 7.59 1.57
C SER A 238 11.17 6.37 1.62
N ALA A 239 10.66 5.16 1.37
CA ALA A 239 11.47 3.95 1.31
C ALA A 239 12.52 4.00 0.17
N LEU A 240 12.13 4.47 -1.02
CA LEU A 240 13.04 4.63 -2.15
C LEU A 240 14.11 5.69 -1.91
N ILE A 241 13.74 6.84 -1.34
CA ILE A 241 14.70 7.89 -0.98
C ILE A 241 15.65 7.38 0.09
N ALA A 242 15.15 6.75 1.15
CA ALA A 242 15.98 6.24 2.23
C ALA A 242 17.00 5.21 1.70
N ALA A 243 16.59 4.32 0.80
CA ALA A 243 17.51 3.41 0.12
C ALA A 243 18.53 4.13 -0.77
N ALA A 244 18.14 5.20 -1.46
CA ALA A 244 19.06 6.01 -2.27
C ALA A 244 20.09 6.77 -1.42
N ASN A 245 19.66 7.30 -0.27
CA ASN A 245 20.51 7.99 0.70
C ASN A 245 21.56 7.02 1.28
N LEU A 246 21.15 5.83 1.71
CA LEU A 246 22.05 4.79 2.21
C LEU A 246 23.09 4.35 1.17
N ARG A 247 22.71 4.32 -0.11
CA ARG A 247 23.62 4.02 -1.22
C ARG A 247 24.57 5.18 -1.57
N ARG A 248 24.42 6.35 -0.94
CA ARG A 248 25.11 7.61 -1.29
C ARG A 248 24.88 8.00 -2.76
N LYS A 249 23.71 7.67 -3.31
CA LYS A 249 23.34 7.90 -4.72
C LYS A 249 22.25 8.96 -4.87
N ARG A 250 22.08 9.87 -3.89
CA ARG A 250 21.11 10.98 -3.97
C ARG A 250 21.56 11.96 -5.06
N ASN A 251 21.22 11.68 -6.31
CA ASN A 251 21.32 12.62 -7.43
C ASN A 251 20.08 13.51 -7.47
N LEU A 252 19.81 14.26 -6.40
CA LEU A 252 18.91 15.40 -6.50
C LEU A 252 19.73 16.58 -7.03
N LYS A 253 19.81 16.71 -8.35
CA LYS A 253 19.86 18.06 -8.93
C LYS A 253 18.51 18.71 -8.63
N ALA A 254 18.36 19.22 -7.42
CA ALA A 254 17.26 20.10 -7.04
C ALA A 254 17.51 21.47 -7.69
N VAL A 255 17.23 21.56 -8.99
CA VAL A 255 17.05 22.83 -9.69
C VAL A 255 15.76 22.71 -10.49
N TRP A 256 14.65 22.84 -9.78
CA TRP A 256 13.37 23.24 -10.35
C TRP A 256 12.73 24.18 -9.32
N LEU A 257 13.21 25.42 -9.36
CA LEU A 257 12.45 26.62 -9.00
C LEU A 257 11.53 26.96 -10.19
#